data_AF-A0A9J6FK47-F1
#
_entry.id   AF-A0A9J6FK47-F1
#
_cell.length_a   1.000
_cell.length_b   1.000
_cell.length_c   1.000
_cell.angle_alpha   90.00
_cell.angle_beta   90.00
_cell.angle_gamma   90.00
#
_symmetry.space_group_name_H-M   'P 1'
#
loop_
_entity.id
_entity.type
_entity.pdbx_description
1 polymer ?
#
loop_
_entity_poly.entity_id
_entity_poly.type
_entity_poly.pdbx_seq_one_letter_code
_entity_poly.pdbx_strand_id
1 'polypeptide(L)'
;MCLLHYENFYVRDIELLAKVGRSHRYNYTYWKTLDAAGWEAELLGGRDILRDYALIPEEDMVGARAPFLEPGKGDSYVVIQEHGLLYDSSVTVDYTQEPDKLPLYPYTVDYGLQTTCVIAPCPEGFYKGLWTVPVHWFYRTVQDDAGSVSTSGCPMADACQPQPLTHVEMFDYLRSNFEFYHYHRAPFTFFIHETWLHDPERAQGFLTFVDWLLTMDDVFFVTVEEVVRFMQNPKPLGEYVQSKCSKATEFARCPEIHSCEFTEAQIRENRFLTSCRRCPERYPWIREGTGKESQRDSAAGPATLERVYYSTSYLFILCSVLICLLALFTKRLIVLFRNKHTSRFHGKVSMD
;
A
#
# COMPACT_ATOMS: atom_id res chain seq x y z
N MET A 1 8.05 14.98 9.80
CA MET A 1 7.80 14.45 8.45
C MET A 1 8.99 14.78 7.57
N CYS A 2 9.81 13.80 7.22
CA CYS A 2 10.94 13.99 6.30
C CYS A 2 10.49 13.65 4.88
N LEU A 3 10.41 14.64 4.00
CA LEU A 3 9.99 14.47 2.60
C LEU A 3 11.16 14.18 1.65
N LEU A 4 12.39 14.48 2.06
CA LEU A 4 13.62 14.02 1.39
C LEU A 4 13.64 12.50 1.20
N HIS A 5 13.01 11.72 2.09
CA HIS A 5 12.90 10.28 1.95
C HIS A 5 11.96 9.88 0.81
N TYR A 6 10.85 10.61 0.61
CA TYR A 6 9.89 10.37 -0.47
C TYR A 6 10.53 10.71 -1.83
N GLU A 7 11.27 11.81 -1.94
CA GLU A 7 12.14 12.11 -3.10
C GLU A 7 13.12 10.94 -3.39
N ASN A 8 13.82 10.45 -2.35
CA ASN A 8 14.80 9.36 -2.48
C ASN A 8 14.17 7.99 -2.81
N PHE A 9 12.89 7.77 -2.50
CA PHE A 9 12.15 6.57 -2.88
C PHE A 9 11.67 6.69 -4.34
N TYR A 10 11.09 7.84 -4.70
CA TYR A 10 10.60 8.13 -6.04
C TYR A 10 11.68 8.02 -7.13
N VAL A 11 12.88 8.59 -6.91
CA VAL A 11 13.99 8.48 -7.89
C VAL A 11 14.53 7.04 -8.03
N ARG A 12 14.23 6.16 -7.07
CA ARG A 12 14.55 4.73 -7.08
C ARG A 12 13.41 3.86 -7.63
N ASP A 13 12.40 4.48 -8.25
CA ASP A 13 11.22 3.82 -8.84
C ASP A 13 10.33 3.09 -7.82
N ILE A 14 10.42 3.48 -6.53
CA ILE A 14 9.48 3.02 -5.51
C ILE A 14 8.21 3.86 -5.65
N GLU A 15 7.10 3.20 -5.97
CA GLU A 15 5.79 3.83 -6.06
C GLU A 15 5.36 4.46 -4.73
N LEU A 16 4.82 5.66 -4.82
CA LEU A 16 4.27 6.41 -3.69
C LEU A 16 2.78 6.56 -3.90
N LEU A 17 2.02 5.67 -3.27
CA LEU A 17 0.57 5.76 -3.18
C LEU A 17 0.19 7.17 -2.72
N ALA A 18 -0.84 7.75 -3.35
CA ALA A 18 -1.62 8.82 -2.76
C ALA A 18 -2.37 8.23 -1.55
N LYS A 19 -1.66 8.11 -0.41
CA LYS A 19 -2.23 7.60 0.83
C LYS A 19 -3.41 8.48 1.20
N VAL A 20 -4.59 7.90 1.09
CA VAL A 20 -5.82 8.54 1.53
C VAL A 20 -5.73 8.68 3.05
N GLY A 21 -6.24 9.78 3.59
CA GLY A 21 -6.13 10.06 5.01
C GLY A 21 -4.77 10.62 5.40
N ARG A 22 -4.42 11.78 4.83
CA ARG A 22 -3.32 12.65 5.26
C ARG A 22 -3.31 12.87 6.79
N SER A 23 -4.49 12.96 7.41
CA SER A 23 -4.62 13.12 8.86
C SER A 23 -4.38 11.85 9.66
N HIS A 24 -4.71 10.69 9.08
CA HIS A 24 -4.75 9.37 9.73
C HIS A 24 -5.48 9.35 11.09
N ARG A 25 -6.53 10.17 11.25
CA ARG A 25 -7.38 10.24 12.47
C ARG A 25 -7.70 8.84 12.98
N TYR A 26 -7.30 8.53 14.21
CA TYR A 26 -7.60 7.27 14.89
C TYR A 26 -9.05 7.27 15.42
N ASN A 27 -9.98 7.28 14.46
CA ASN A 27 -11.42 7.31 14.68
C ASN A 27 -12.08 6.59 13.49
N TYR A 28 -12.39 5.31 13.64
CA TYR A 28 -13.04 4.52 12.60
C TYR A 28 -14.34 5.18 12.11
N THR A 29 -15.16 5.71 13.02
CA THR A 29 -16.42 6.41 12.67
C THR A 29 -16.20 7.58 11.71
N TYR A 30 -15.07 8.29 11.80
CA TYR A 30 -14.72 9.36 10.84
C TYR A 30 -14.65 8.78 9.42
N TRP A 31 -13.82 7.76 9.17
CA TRP A 31 -13.68 7.14 7.85
C TRP A 31 -14.99 6.48 7.36
N LYS A 32 -15.79 5.89 8.25
CA LYS A 32 -17.09 5.27 7.87
C LYS A 32 -18.20 6.26 7.51
N THR A 33 -18.04 7.53 7.86
CA THR A 33 -19.05 8.59 7.65
C THR A 33 -18.52 9.82 6.92
N LEU A 34 -17.29 9.76 6.41
CA LEU A 34 -16.68 10.79 5.57
C LEU A 34 -17.39 10.81 4.22
N ASP A 35 -17.84 12.00 3.80
CA ASP A 35 -18.46 12.25 2.51
C ASP A 35 -17.40 12.44 1.42
N ALA A 36 -17.79 12.37 0.14
CA ALA A 36 -16.86 12.51 -0.99
C ALA A 36 -15.99 13.77 -0.88
N ALA A 37 -16.55 14.89 -0.45
CA ALA A 37 -15.81 16.16 -0.35
C ALA A 37 -14.76 16.15 0.80
N GLY A 38 -15.03 15.42 1.90
CA GLY A 38 -14.04 15.10 2.93
C GLY A 38 -12.99 14.07 2.50
N TRP A 39 -13.36 13.05 1.71
CA TRP A 39 -12.42 12.12 1.09
C TRP A 39 -11.48 12.84 0.11
N GLU A 40 -11.98 13.82 -0.65
CA GLU A 40 -11.17 14.71 -1.50
C GLU A 40 -10.14 15.47 -0.65
N ALA A 41 -10.57 16.07 0.46
CA ALA A 41 -9.68 16.85 1.34
C ALA A 41 -8.52 16.02 1.91
N GLU A 42 -8.79 14.77 2.27
CA GLU A 42 -7.84 13.82 2.85
C GLU A 42 -6.93 13.13 1.82
N LEU A 43 -7.43 12.86 0.61
CA LEU A 43 -6.68 12.26 -0.49
C LEU A 43 -5.80 13.29 -1.21
N LEU A 44 -6.41 14.37 -1.67
CA LEU A 44 -5.69 15.39 -2.45
C LEU A 44 -4.83 16.28 -1.56
N GLY A 45 -5.20 16.49 -0.29
CA GLY A 45 -4.26 17.08 0.69
C GLY A 45 -2.98 16.23 0.88
N GLY A 46 -3.07 14.90 0.72
CA GLY A 46 -1.90 14.03 0.63
C GLY A 46 -1.08 14.26 -0.65
N ARG A 47 -1.75 14.27 -1.81
CA ARG A 47 -1.13 14.45 -3.14
C ARG A 47 -0.48 15.82 -3.30
N ASP A 48 -1.17 16.89 -2.88
CA ASP A 48 -0.70 18.28 -2.84
C ASP A 48 0.65 18.38 -2.11
N ILE A 49 0.78 17.71 -0.96
CA ILE A 49 2.00 17.78 -0.13
C ILE A 49 3.19 17.05 -0.76
N LEU A 50 2.94 15.89 -1.38
CA LEU A 50 3.96 15.13 -2.08
C LEU A 50 4.42 15.86 -3.36
N ARG A 51 3.49 16.47 -4.11
CA ARG A 51 3.80 17.34 -5.24
C ARG A 51 4.63 18.54 -4.83
N ASP A 52 4.13 19.30 -3.86
CA ASP A 52 4.71 20.61 -3.55
C ASP A 52 6.03 20.50 -2.81
N TYR A 53 6.17 19.56 -1.86
CA TYR A 53 7.28 19.49 -0.90
C TYR A 53 8.13 18.21 -0.98
N ALA A 54 7.74 17.21 -1.78
CA ALA A 54 8.60 16.09 -2.18
C ALA A 54 8.83 16.03 -3.70
N LEU A 55 8.40 17.05 -4.45
CA LEU A 55 8.67 17.24 -5.89
C LEU A 55 8.23 16.08 -6.80
N ILE A 56 7.27 15.27 -6.36
CA ILE A 56 6.75 14.12 -7.12
C ILE A 56 5.68 14.63 -8.11
N PRO A 57 5.74 14.28 -9.41
CA PRO A 57 4.69 14.62 -10.38
C PRO A 57 3.33 14.01 -9.99
N GLU A 58 2.21 14.70 -10.27
CA GLU A 58 0.88 14.17 -9.92
C GLU A 58 0.48 12.97 -10.77
N GLU A 59 0.93 12.98 -12.03
CA GLU A 59 0.78 11.90 -13.01
C GLU A 59 1.43 10.57 -12.57
N ASP A 60 2.35 10.62 -11.61
CA ASP A 60 3.04 9.46 -11.02
C ASP A 60 2.44 9.02 -9.66
N MET A 61 1.43 9.72 -9.14
CA MET A 61 0.75 9.41 -7.86
C MET A 61 -0.63 8.80 -8.12
N VAL A 62 -0.64 7.69 -8.86
CA VAL A 62 -1.86 7.12 -9.47
C VAL A 62 -2.67 6.18 -8.57
N GLY A 63 -2.13 5.71 -7.44
CA GLY A 63 -2.74 4.70 -6.58
C GLY A 63 -3.32 5.23 -5.27
N ALA A 64 -4.50 4.76 -4.87
CA ALA A 64 -5.14 5.09 -3.60
C ALA A 64 -5.11 3.92 -2.59
N ARG A 65 -5.06 4.26 -1.29
CA ARG A 65 -5.33 3.34 -0.17
C ARG A 65 -5.89 4.09 1.04
N ALA A 66 -7.01 3.61 1.58
CA ALA A 66 -7.70 4.12 2.76
C ALA A 66 -6.99 3.75 4.08
N PRO A 67 -7.08 4.60 5.12
CA PRO A 67 -6.67 4.25 6.48
C PRO A 67 -7.43 3.03 6.99
N PHE A 68 -6.75 2.20 7.79
CA PHE A 68 -7.31 1.00 8.43
C PHE A 68 -7.97 -0.01 7.47
N LEU A 69 -7.75 0.13 6.15
CA LEU A 69 -8.35 -0.66 5.08
C LEU A 69 -9.90 -0.60 5.08
N GLU A 70 -10.46 0.53 5.50
CA GLU A 70 -11.90 0.81 5.44
C GLU A 70 -12.23 1.54 4.12
N PRO A 71 -12.82 0.87 3.10
CA PRO A 71 -12.78 1.37 1.72
C PRO A 71 -13.49 2.70 1.47
N GLY A 72 -14.45 3.10 2.32
CA GLY A 72 -15.05 4.44 2.30
C GLY A 72 -16.35 4.56 1.50
N LYS A 73 -17.14 3.48 1.42
CA LYS A 73 -18.37 3.42 0.60
C LYS A 73 -18.07 3.73 -0.88
N GLY A 74 -19.05 4.33 -1.57
CA GLY A 74 -18.85 4.93 -2.89
C GLY A 74 -18.22 6.31 -2.84
N ASP A 75 -18.30 7.03 -1.71
CA ASP A 75 -17.80 8.40 -1.58
C ASP A 75 -16.30 8.53 -1.92
N SER A 76 -15.47 7.64 -1.38
CA SER A 76 -14.05 7.55 -1.74
C SER A 76 -13.83 7.17 -3.21
N TYR A 77 -14.60 6.20 -3.72
CA TYR A 77 -14.48 5.71 -5.10
C TYR A 77 -14.90 6.76 -6.15
N VAL A 78 -15.87 7.62 -5.83
CA VAL A 78 -16.21 8.81 -6.63
C VAL A 78 -14.99 9.73 -6.73
N VAL A 79 -14.38 10.12 -5.60
CA VAL A 79 -13.19 11.00 -5.60
C VAL A 79 -12.03 10.39 -6.38
N ILE A 80 -11.74 9.09 -6.17
CA ILE A 80 -10.67 8.37 -6.85
C ILE A 80 -10.90 8.40 -8.38
N GLN A 81 -12.14 8.23 -8.84
CA GLN A 81 -12.50 8.30 -10.26
C GLN A 81 -12.48 9.74 -10.81
N GLU A 82 -13.07 10.71 -10.11
CA GLU A 82 -13.15 12.12 -10.54
C GLU A 82 -11.78 12.79 -10.65
N HIS A 83 -10.83 12.39 -9.80
CA HIS A 83 -9.45 12.89 -9.82
C HIS A 83 -8.47 12.02 -10.61
N GLY A 84 -8.99 11.10 -11.43
CA GLY A 84 -8.25 10.38 -12.47
C GLY A 84 -7.24 9.36 -11.95
N LEU A 85 -7.41 8.85 -10.72
CA LEU A 85 -6.53 7.82 -10.17
C LEU A 85 -6.81 6.47 -10.83
N LEU A 86 -5.75 5.66 -10.94
CA LEU A 86 -5.73 4.40 -11.67
C LEU A 86 -6.40 3.26 -10.89
N TYR A 87 -6.19 3.21 -9.56
CA TYR A 87 -6.67 2.11 -8.73
C TYR A 87 -6.88 2.48 -7.26
N ASP A 88 -7.76 1.72 -6.59
CA ASP A 88 -7.80 1.55 -5.14
C ASP A 88 -7.09 0.24 -4.72
N SER A 89 -6.50 0.22 -3.54
CA SER A 89 -6.04 -1.01 -2.88
C SER A 89 -6.39 -1.00 -1.38
N SER A 90 -7.66 -0.82 -1.07
CA SER A 90 -8.22 -0.80 0.29
C SER A 90 -9.09 -2.03 0.58
N VAL A 91 -9.74 -2.60 -0.43
CA VAL A 91 -10.62 -3.77 -0.27
C VAL A 91 -9.81 -5.00 0.13
N THR A 92 -10.07 -5.53 1.33
CA THR A 92 -9.46 -6.78 1.82
C THR A 92 -10.31 -7.99 1.46
N VAL A 93 -9.65 -9.10 1.14
CA VAL A 93 -10.30 -10.35 0.75
C VAL A 93 -9.68 -11.54 1.48
N ASP A 94 -10.52 -12.20 2.29
CA ASP A 94 -10.29 -13.57 2.75
C ASP A 94 -10.65 -14.53 1.61
N TYR A 95 -9.66 -14.89 0.79
CA TYR A 95 -9.92 -15.72 -0.38
C TYR A 95 -10.37 -17.13 -0.03
N THR A 96 -10.32 -17.58 1.24
CA THR A 96 -10.86 -18.89 1.64
C THR A 96 -12.39 -18.90 1.75
N GLN A 97 -13.01 -17.72 1.84
CA GLN A 97 -14.47 -17.51 1.81
C GLN A 97 -15.02 -17.34 0.39
N GLU A 98 -14.16 -17.06 -0.60
CA GLU A 98 -14.56 -16.90 -2.01
C GLU A 98 -14.89 -18.25 -2.69
N PRO A 99 -15.77 -18.27 -3.72
CA PRO A 99 -16.32 -19.52 -4.27
C PRO A 99 -15.27 -20.53 -4.76
N ASP A 100 -14.26 -20.07 -5.52
CA ASP A 100 -13.19 -20.91 -6.07
C ASP A 100 -12.04 -21.16 -5.07
N LYS A 101 -12.02 -20.43 -3.95
CA LYS A 101 -10.98 -20.45 -2.91
C LYS A 101 -9.56 -20.09 -3.40
N LEU A 102 -9.46 -19.22 -4.39
CA LEU A 102 -8.21 -18.76 -5.00
C LEU A 102 -8.00 -17.25 -4.75
N PRO A 103 -6.76 -16.79 -4.49
CA PRO A 103 -6.42 -15.36 -4.48
C PRO A 103 -6.74 -14.72 -5.84
N LEU A 104 -7.32 -13.52 -5.85
CA LEU A 104 -7.84 -12.89 -7.05
C LEU A 104 -6.79 -12.05 -7.79
N TYR A 105 -6.95 -11.95 -9.10
CA TYR A 105 -6.28 -10.90 -9.86
C TYR A 105 -6.93 -9.53 -9.59
N PRO A 106 -6.21 -8.41 -9.77
CA PRO A 106 -6.81 -7.09 -9.85
C PRO A 106 -7.89 -7.05 -10.94
N TYR A 107 -8.94 -6.26 -10.71
CA TYR A 107 -10.07 -6.15 -11.63
C TYR A 107 -10.63 -4.73 -11.67
N THR A 108 -11.32 -4.38 -12.76
CA THR A 108 -12.02 -3.09 -12.91
C THR A 108 -13.38 -3.12 -12.25
N VAL A 109 -13.76 -2.05 -11.55
CA VAL A 109 -15.04 -1.93 -10.83
C VAL A 109 -16.18 -1.42 -11.74
N ASP A 110 -16.01 -1.59 -13.06
CA ASP A 110 -17.02 -1.38 -14.13
C ASP A 110 -18.37 -2.05 -13.84
N TYR A 111 -18.35 -3.22 -13.19
CA TYR A 111 -19.52 -4.03 -12.86
C TYR A 111 -19.81 -4.09 -11.35
N GLY A 112 -19.27 -3.14 -10.59
CA GLY A 112 -19.32 -3.15 -9.12
C GLY A 112 -18.25 -4.05 -8.51
N LEU A 113 -18.25 -4.17 -7.18
CA LEU A 113 -17.29 -5.01 -6.46
C LEU A 113 -17.61 -6.50 -6.68
N GLN A 114 -16.61 -7.29 -7.05
CA GLN A 114 -16.76 -8.72 -7.41
C GLN A 114 -16.33 -9.67 -6.27
N THR A 115 -15.99 -9.14 -5.10
CA THR A 115 -15.42 -9.87 -3.96
C THR A 115 -16.16 -9.58 -2.66
N THR A 116 -16.14 -10.52 -1.73
CA THR A 116 -16.67 -10.40 -0.38
C THR A 116 -15.89 -9.33 0.39
N CYS A 117 -16.48 -8.14 0.52
CA CYS A 117 -15.89 -7.03 1.27
C CYS A 117 -15.95 -7.31 2.78
N VAL A 118 -14.84 -7.73 3.38
CA VAL A 118 -14.79 -8.13 4.80
C VAL A 118 -14.79 -6.91 5.74
N ILE A 119 -14.20 -5.78 5.32
CA ILE A 119 -14.13 -4.55 6.12
C ILE A 119 -15.13 -3.52 5.60
N ALA A 120 -16.28 -3.45 6.25
CA ALA A 120 -17.32 -2.46 5.94
C ALA A 120 -16.94 -1.04 6.44
N PRO A 121 -17.30 0.02 5.69
CA PRO A 121 -18.30 0.03 4.62
C PRO A 121 -17.72 0.07 3.19
N CYS A 122 -18.43 -0.59 2.27
CA CYS A 122 -17.93 -1.05 0.98
C CYS A 122 -18.46 -0.23 -0.21
N PRO A 123 -17.76 -0.18 -1.36
CA PRO A 123 -18.27 0.46 -2.57
C PRO A 123 -19.44 -0.31 -3.18
N GLU A 124 -20.58 0.38 -3.34
CA GLU A 124 -21.84 -0.17 -3.89
C GLU A 124 -22.14 0.32 -5.32
N GLY A 125 -21.21 1.07 -5.93
CA GLY A 125 -21.38 1.72 -7.24
C GLY A 125 -20.54 1.12 -8.38
N PHE A 126 -20.72 1.66 -9.59
CA PHE A 126 -20.05 1.23 -10.83
C PHE A 126 -19.00 2.26 -11.27
N TYR A 127 -17.71 1.95 -11.08
CA TYR A 127 -16.62 2.90 -11.30
C TYR A 127 -15.83 2.54 -12.54
N LYS A 128 -16.39 2.89 -13.70
CA LYS A 128 -15.82 2.56 -15.02
C LYS A 128 -14.35 2.98 -15.16
N GLY A 129 -13.50 2.03 -15.51
CA GLY A 129 -12.06 2.20 -15.72
C GLY A 129 -11.21 2.18 -14.45
N LEU A 130 -11.82 2.32 -13.27
CA LEU A 130 -11.12 2.27 -11.99
C LEU A 130 -10.82 0.82 -11.61
N TRP A 131 -9.56 0.52 -11.31
CA TRP A 131 -9.14 -0.79 -10.83
C TRP A 131 -9.29 -0.89 -9.31
N THR A 132 -9.56 -2.09 -8.82
CA THR A 132 -9.25 -2.48 -7.44
C THR A 132 -8.15 -3.53 -7.45
N VAL A 133 -7.18 -3.37 -6.55
CA VAL A 133 -6.09 -4.32 -6.31
C VAL A 133 -6.35 -4.97 -4.95
N PRO A 134 -6.94 -6.18 -4.91
CA PRO A 134 -7.33 -6.84 -3.67
C PRO A 134 -6.19 -6.97 -2.67
N VAL A 135 -6.47 -6.63 -1.41
CA VAL A 135 -5.58 -6.87 -0.29
C VAL A 135 -5.86 -8.27 0.25
N HIS A 136 -5.12 -9.25 -0.25
CA HIS A 136 -5.27 -10.64 0.16
C HIS A 136 -4.90 -10.83 1.63
N TRP A 137 -5.69 -11.62 2.34
CA TRP A 137 -5.38 -12.03 3.70
C TRP A 137 -4.15 -12.95 3.74
N PHE A 138 -3.34 -12.76 4.77
CA PHE A 138 -2.31 -13.68 5.21
C PHE A 138 -2.88 -14.62 6.27
N TYR A 139 -2.30 -15.82 6.39
CA TYR A 139 -2.69 -16.83 7.37
C TYR A 139 -1.49 -17.28 8.19
N ARG A 140 -1.68 -17.38 9.51
CA ARG A 140 -0.68 -17.85 10.46
C ARG A 140 -1.17 -19.16 11.07
N THR A 141 -0.58 -20.26 10.62
CA THR A 141 -0.74 -21.58 11.24
C THR A 141 0.26 -21.73 12.39
N VAL A 142 -0.23 -22.22 13.54
CA VAL A 142 0.59 -22.64 14.70
C VAL A 142 0.12 -23.99 15.20
N GLN A 143 1.07 -24.75 15.75
CA GLN A 143 0.80 -25.91 16.58
C GLN A 143 1.15 -25.56 18.04
N ASP A 144 0.29 -25.91 18.99
CA ASP A 144 0.56 -25.72 20.42
C ASP A 144 1.38 -26.89 21.03
N ASP A 145 1.80 -26.73 22.29
CA ASP A 145 2.55 -27.74 23.06
C ASP A 145 1.79 -29.07 23.25
N ALA A 146 0.46 -29.07 23.08
CA ALA A 146 -0.38 -30.27 23.14
C ALA A 146 -0.56 -30.95 21.76
N GLY A 147 -0.03 -30.35 20.68
CA GLY A 147 -0.14 -30.83 19.31
C GLY A 147 -1.36 -30.30 18.55
N SER A 148 -2.15 -29.38 19.11
CA SER A 148 -3.32 -28.80 18.45
C SER A 148 -2.88 -27.79 17.39
N VAL A 149 -3.29 -28.01 16.13
CA VAL A 149 -3.04 -27.06 15.04
C VAL A 149 -4.20 -26.07 14.93
N SER A 150 -3.89 -24.78 14.89
CA SER A 150 -4.84 -23.69 14.63
C SER A 150 -4.31 -22.76 13.55
N THR A 151 -5.19 -22.06 12.84
CA THR A 151 -4.82 -21.09 11.80
C THR A 151 -5.68 -19.84 11.96
N SER A 152 -5.04 -18.67 12.01
CA SER A 152 -5.68 -17.35 12.04
C SER A 152 -5.45 -16.64 10.70
N GLY A 153 -6.42 -15.82 10.27
CA GLY A 153 -6.31 -14.95 9.08
C GLY A 153 -6.17 -13.48 9.47
N CYS A 154 -5.51 -12.68 8.64
CA CYS A 154 -5.31 -11.24 8.85
C CYS A 154 -5.16 -10.47 7.52
N PRO A 155 -5.58 -9.19 7.42
CA PRO A 155 -5.51 -8.42 6.18
C PRO A 155 -4.13 -7.83 5.85
N MET A 156 -3.15 -7.91 6.75
CA MET A 156 -1.77 -7.44 6.54
C MET A 156 -0.79 -8.37 7.27
N ALA A 157 0.40 -8.61 6.70
CA ALA A 157 1.32 -9.62 7.22
C ALA A 157 1.86 -9.30 8.64
N ASP A 158 1.86 -8.02 9.02
CA ASP A 158 2.22 -7.54 10.35
C ASP A 158 1.08 -7.61 11.38
N ALA A 159 -0.16 -7.84 10.94
CA ALA A 159 -1.34 -7.92 11.80
C ALA A 159 -1.65 -9.35 12.29
N CYS A 160 -1.12 -10.39 11.65
CA CYS A 160 -1.37 -11.79 12.03
C CYS A 160 -0.87 -12.12 13.44
N GLN A 161 -1.58 -13.01 14.14
CA GLN A 161 -1.22 -13.44 15.50
C GLN A 161 -1.38 -14.95 15.70
N PRO A 162 -0.48 -15.62 16.45
CA PRO A 162 0.70 -15.05 17.09
C PRO A 162 1.83 -14.80 16.08
N GLN A 163 2.55 -13.69 16.24
CA GLN A 163 3.70 -13.37 15.40
C GLN A 163 4.80 -14.48 15.45
N PRO A 164 5.52 -14.74 14.34
CA PRO A 164 6.70 -15.60 14.35
C PRO A 164 7.77 -15.13 15.33
N LEU A 165 8.38 -16.06 16.08
CA LEU A 165 9.35 -15.73 17.14
C LEU A 165 10.81 -15.78 16.68
N THR A 166 11.08 -16.34 15.49
CA THR A 166 12.43 -16.49 14.92
C THR A 166 12.42 -16.15 13.43
N HIS A 167 13.59 -15.82 12.88
CA HIS A 167 13.77 -15.61 11.44
C HIS A 167 13.41 -16.84 10.59
N VAL A 168 13.56 -18.05 11.14
CA VAL A 168 13.15 -19.30 10.48
C VAL A 168 11.63 -19.43 10.42
N GLU A 169 10.93 -19.23 11.54
CA GLU A 169 9.46 -19.19 11.55
C GLU A 169 8.92 -18.06 10.67
N MET A 170 9.59 -16.92 10.62
CA MET A 170 9.20 -15.79 9.78
C MET A 170 9.36 -16.12 8.30
N PHE A 171 10.48 -16.75 7.92
CA PHE A 171 10.67 -17.27 6.56
C PHE A 171 9.56 -18.26 6.18
N ASP A 172 9.27 -19.25 7.02
CA ASP A 172 8.24 -20.25 6.72
C ASP A 172 6.82 -19.69 6.76
N TYR A 173 6.53 -18.67 7.58
CA TYR A 173 5.27 -17.92 7.54
C TYR A 173 5.08 -17.18 6.20
N LEU A 174 6.10 -16.44 5.75
CA LEU A 174 6.01 -15.73 4.47
C LEU A 174 5.97 -16.69 3.28
N ARG A 175 6.78 -17.76 3.32
CA ARG A 175 6.81 -18.82 2.32
C ARG A 175 5.47 -19.55 2.21
N SER A 176 4.88 -20.00 3.32
CA SER A 176 3.60 -20.71 3.33
C SER A 176 2.44 -19.89 2.75
N ASN A 177 2.46 -18.56 2.94
CA ASN A 177 1.51 -17.65 2.31
C ASN A 177 1.76 -17.43 0.81
N PHE A 178 2.96 -17.73 0.31
CA PHE A 178 3.31 -17.68 -1.11
C PHE A 178 3.07 -19.01 -1.85
N GLU A 179 2.94 -20.15 -1.18
CA GLU A 179 2.80 -21.49 -1.78
C GLU A 179 1.65 -21.61 -2.81
N PHE A 180 0.65 -20.72 -2.78
CA PHE A 180 -0.38 -20.68 -3.83
C PHE A 180 0.20 -20.46 -5.23
N TYR A 181 1.38 -19.86 -5.34
CA TYR A 181 2.16 -19.66 -6.57
C TYR A 181 2.30 -20.93 -7.44
N HIS A 182 2.25 -22.12 -6.82
CA HIS A 182 2.38 -23.39 -7.52
C HIS A 182 1.10 -23.83 -8.27
N TYR A 183 -0.07 -23.27 -7.94
CA TYR A 183 -1.34 -23.59 -8.61
C TYR A 183 -2.12 -22.35 -9.10
N HIS A 184 -1.86 -21.16 -8.55
CA HIS A 184 -2.44 -19.90 -8.97
C HIS A 184 -1.39 -18.79 -9.07
N ARG A 185 -1.63 -17.79 -9.92
CA ARG A 185 -0.61 -16.78 -10.32
C ARG A 185 -1.10 -15.33 -10.24
N ALA A 186 -2.08 -15.10 -9.37
CA ALA A 186 -2.46 -13.76 -8.92
C ALA A 186 -1.29 -13.05 -8.20
N PRO A 187 -1.24 -11.70 -8.18
CA PRO A 187 -0.19 -10.97 -7.49
C PRO A 187 -0.17 -11.25 -5.98
N PHE A 188 0.97 -11.67 -5.46
CA PHE A 188 1.19 -11.78 -4.02
C PHE A 188 1.42 -10.39 -3.42
N THR A 189 0.41 -9.85 -2.76
CA THR A 189 0.39 -8.51 -2.20
C THR A 189 0.96 -8.47 -0.79
N PHE A 190 2.24 -8.12 -0.64
CA PHE A 190 2.88 -8.01 0.68
C PHE A 190 2.78 -6.58 1.23
N PHE A 191 1.94 -6.38 2.28
CA PHE A 191 1.77 -5.09 2.94
C PHE A 191 2.04 -5.20 4.45
N ILE A 192 2.84 -4.25 4.95
CA ILE A 192 3.30 -4.11 6.34
C ILE A 192 3.51 -2.64 6.69
N HIS A 193 3.59 -2.32 7.98
CA HIS A 193 4.18 -1.08 8.49
C HIS A 193 5.69 -1.29 8.74
N GLU A 194 6.52 -0.32 8.36
CA GLU A 194 8.00 -0.43 8.49
C GLU A 194 8.48 -0.69 9.93
N THR A 195 7.75 -0.18 10.93
CA THR A 195 7.99 -0.44 12.35
C THR A 195 7.93 -1.92 12.75
N TRP A 196 7.33 -2.78 11.93
CA TRP A 196 7.32 -4.24 12.12
C TRP A 196 8.69 -4.88 11.83
N LEU A 197 9.51 -4.25 10.99
CA LEU A 197 10.89 -4.66 10.65
C LEU A 197 11.96 -4.04 11.56
N HIS A 198 11.57 -3.30 12.62
CA HIS A 198 12.51 -2.89 13.68
C HIS A 198 13.05 -4.08 14.50
N ASP A 199 12.41 -5.24 14.38
CA ASP A 199 12.75 -6.48 15.05
C ASP A 199 13.74 -7.30 14.19
N PRO A 200 14.91 -7.69 14.73
CA PRO A 200 15.96 -8.31 13.93
C PRO A 200 15.60 -9.70 13.40
N GLU A 201 14.81 -10.48 14.14
CA GLU A 201 14.37 -11.81 13.69
C GLU A 201 13.37 -11.67 12.54
N ARG A 202 12.43 -10.71 12.65
CA ARG A 202 11.46 -10.43 11.59
C ARG A 202 12.13 -9.85 10.34
N ALA A 203 13.08 -8.93 10.51
CA ALA A 203 13.87 -8.38 9.41
C ALA A 203 14.71 -9.45 8.70
N GLN A 204 15.43 -10.31 9.45
CA GLN A 204 16.24 -11.38 8.88
C GLN A 204 15.37 -12.42 8.16
N GLY A 205 14.22 -12.81 8.72
CA GLY A 205 13.30 -13.74 8.08
C GLY A 205 12.68 -13.19 6.79
N PHE A 206 12.30 -11.91 6.79
CA PHE A 206 11.84 -11.21 5.60
C PHE A 206 12.91 -11.15 4.50
N LEU A 207 14.15 -10.77 4.83
CA LEU A 207 15.26 -10.76 3.86
C LEU A 207 15.55 -12.16 3.31
N THR A 208 15.53 -13.19 4.16
CA THR A 208 15.72 -14.60 3.74
C THR A 208 14.60 -15.06 2.78
N PHE A 209 13.37 -14.58 2.96
CA PHE A 209 12.26 -14.84 2.06
C PHE A 209 12.42 -14.11 0.71
N VAL A 210 12.91 -12.87 0.72
CA VAL A 210 13.25 -12.13 -0.51
C VAL A 210 14.37 -12.80 -1.27
N ASP A 211 15.46 -13.22 -0.61
CA ASP A 211 16.57 -13.95 -1.22
C ASP A 211 16.12 -15.27 -1.86
N TRP A 212 15.19 -15.99 -1.21
CA TRP A 212 14.59 -17.21 -1.78
C TRP A 212 13.75 -16.93 -3.03
N LEU A 213 12.91 -15.89 -3.00
CA LEU A 213 12.14 -15.45 -4.18
C LEU A 213 13.04 -15.03 -5.35
N LEU A 214 14.19 -14.38 -5.08
CA LEU A 214 15.20 -14.02 -6.08
C LEU A 214 15.85 -15.24 -6.78
N THR A 215 15.66 -16.47 -6.29
CA THR A 215 16.13 -17.69 -6.97
C THR A 215 15.23 -18.17 -8.12
N MET A 216 14.05 -17.57 -8.31
CA MET A 216 13.05 -18.06 -9.27
C MET A 216 13.00 -17.23 -10.57
N ASP A 217 13.31 -17.86 -11.71
CA ASP A 217 13.36 -17.20 -13.03
C ASP A 217 12.03 -16.59 -13.55
N ASP A 218 10.89 -16.95 -12.94
CA ASP A 218 9.57 -16.39 -13.28
C ASP A 218 8.91 -15.57 -12.15
N VAL A 219 9.72 -15.16 -11.17
CA VAL A 219 9.37 -14.20 -10.12
C VAL A 219 9.86 -12.81 -10.52
N PHE A 220 8.91 -11.90 -10.77
CA PHE A 220 9.18 -10.47 -10.90
C PHE A 220 8.90 -9.74 -9.61
N PHE A 221 9.35 -8.50 -9.58
CA PHE A 221 9.43 -7.68 -8.40
C PHE A 221 9.14 -6.21 -8.77
N VAL A 222 7.85 -5.81 -8.77
CA VAL A 222 7.26 -4.66 -9.50
C VAL A 222 6.23 -3.84 -8.68
N THR A 223 6.05 -2.56 -8.99
CA THR A 223 5.07 -1.65 -8.34
C THR A 223 3.60 -2.06 -8.52
N VAL A 224 2.68 -1.53 -7.70
CA VAL A 224 1.25 -1.81 -7.84
C VAL A 224 0.66 -1.13 -9.08
N GLU A 225 1.16 0.05 -9.47
CA GLU A 225 0.94 0.55 -10.83
C GLU A 225 1.39 -0.47 -11.88
N GLU A 226 2.63 -0.96 -11.87
CA GLU A 226 3.10 -1.97 -12.85
C GLU A 226 2.21 -3.23 -12.87
N VAL A 227 1.69 -3.64 -11.71
CA VAL A 227 0.71 -4.74 -11.64
C VAL A 227 -0.54 -4.41 -12.45
N VAL A 228 -1.12 -3.22 -12.29
CA VAL A 228 -2.30 -2.79 -13.05
C VAL A 228 -1.96 -2.57 -14.55
N ARG A 229 -0.81 -1.98 -14.88
CA ARG A 229 -0.34 -1.81 -16.27
C ARG A 229 -0.13 -3.15 -16.97
N PHE A 230 0.35 -4.17 -16.26
CA PHE A 230 0.43 -5.54 -16.78
C PHE A 230 -0.97 -6.12 -17.02
N MET A 231 -1.90 -5.98 -16.08
CA MET A 231 -3.28 -6.46 -16.26
C MET A 231 -4.02 -5.80 -17.44
N GLN A 232 -3.66 -4.54 -17.77
CA GLN A 232 -4.16 -3.84 -18.96
C GLN A 232 -3.59 -4.38 -20.29
N ASN A 233 -2.41 -5.02 -20.28
CA ASN A 233 -1.74 -5.50 -21.50
C ASN A 233 -0.80 -6.70 -21.21
N PRO A 234 -1.35 -7.85 -20.78
CA PRO A 234 -0.57 -8.93 -20.17
C PRO A 234 0.43 -9.56 -21.15
N LYS A 235 1.66 -9.77 -20.69
CA LYS A 235 2.77 -10.32 -21.48
C LYS A 235 3.13 -11.74 -21.08
N PRO A 236 3.47 -12.63 -22.03
CA PRO A 236 4.14 -13.88 -21.69
C PRO A 236 5.56 -13.58 -21.18
N LEU A 237 6.10 -14.44 -20.30
CA LEU A 237 7.40 -14.22 -19.64
C LEU A 237 8.53 -13.74 -20.58
N GLY A 238 8.66 -14.36 -21.75
CA GLY A 238 9.75 -14.06 -22.70
C GLY A 238 9.66 -12.68 -23.36
N GLU A 239 8.52 -11.99 -23.20
CA GLU A 239 8.27 -10.62 -23.66
C GLU A 239 8.13 -9.64 -22.48
N TYR A 240 8.01 -10.13 -21.24
CA TYR A 240 7.91 -9.27 -20.08
C TYR A 240 9.28 -8.69 -19.72
N VAL A 241 9.39 -7.37 -19.84
CA VAL A 241 10.54 -6.59 -19.40
C VAL A 241 10.04 -5.67 -18.30
N GLN A 242 10.47 -5.94 -17.06
CA GLN A 242 10.23 -5.09 -15.90
C GLN A 242 10.72 -3.65 -16.15
N SER A 243 10.15 -2.66 -15.45
CA SER A 243 10.72 -1.31 -15.40
C SER A 243 12.21 -1.32 -15.03
N LYS A 244 12.89 -0.19 -15.28
CA LYS A 244 14.21 0.06 -14.70
C LYS A 244 14.01 0.81 -13.40
N CYS A 245 14.49 0.24 -12.29
CA CYS A 245 14.39 0.76 -10.91
C CYS A 245 15.17 2.08 -10.66
N SER A 246 15.02 3.05 -11.55
CA SER A 246 15.66 4.37 -11.53
C SER A 246 14.91 5.29 -12.49
N LYS A 247 14.01 6.15 -11.99
CA LYS A 247 13.37 7.18 -12.82
C LYS A 247 14.43 8.22 -13.21
N ALA A 248 14.77 8.28 -14.49
CA ALA A 248 15.81 9.18 -15.02
C ALA A 248 15.33 10.64 -14.96
N THR A 249 15.57 11.30 -13.85
CA THR A 249 14.90 12.55 -13.46
C THR A 249 15.89 13.71 -13.30
N GLU A 250 15.54 14.88 -13.84
CA GLU A 250 16.24 16.13 -13.54
C GLU A 250 16.03 16.60 -12.09
N PHE A 251 15.01 16.04 -11.42
CA PHE A 251 14.63 16.28 -10.02
C PHE A 251 15.68 15.84 -8.99
N ALA A 252 16.79 15.20 -9.40
CA ALA A 252 17.90 14.80 -8.52
C ALA A 252 18.76 15.98 -7.98
N ARG A 253 18.14 17.13 -7.71
CA ARG A 253 18.79 18.33 -7.14
C ARG A 253 17.96 18.94 -6.03
N CYS A 254 18.31 18.56 -4.80
CA CYS A 254 18.01 19.33 -3.59
C CYS A 254 19.17 20.31 -3.36
N PRO A 255 19.08 21.60 -3.76
CA PRO A 255 20.19 22.54 -3.62
C PRO A 255 20.40 23.00 -2.17
N GLU A 256 19.33 23.01 -1.38
CA GLU A 256 19.30 23.40 0.03
C GLU A 256 18.24 22.53 0.73
N ILE A 257 18.56 22.04 1.93
CA ILE A 257 17.60 21.32 2.79
C ILE A 257 17.06 22.31 3.80
N HIS A 258 15.75 22.54 3.78
CA HIS A 258 15.05 23.31 4.79
C HIS A 258 14.44 22.38 5.83
N SER A 259 14.59 22.73 7.12
CA SER A 259 13.93 22.06 8.24
C SER A 259 13.07 23.08 8.98
N CYS A 260 11.77 22.84 8.99
CA CYS A 260 10.74 23.80 9.35
C CYS A 260 10.02 23.34 10.62
N GLU A 261 10.06 24.15 11.67
CA GLU A 261 9.30 23.91 12.90
C GLU A 261 7.98 24.69 12.87
N PHE A 262 6.90 23.99 13.20
CA PHE A 262 5.56 24.52 13.37
C PHE A 262 5.15 24.24 14.82
N THR A 263 4.76 25.28 15.56
CA THR A 263 4.59 25.18 17.01
C THR A 263 3.16 24.84 17.42
N GLU A 264 2.98 24.35 18.65
CA GLU A 264 1.67 24.10 19.27
C GLU A 264 0.69 25.28 19.11
N ALA A 265 1.18 26.52 19.15
CA ALA A 265 0.40 27.75 18.95
C ALA A 265 -0.24 27.86 17.54
N GLN A 266 0.23 27.10 16.57
CA GLN A 266 -0.33 27.00 15.22
C GLN A 266 -1.15 25.70 15.01
N ILE A 267 -0.74 24.59 15.65
CA ILE A 267 -1.17 23.24 15.26
C ILE A 267 -1.32 22.21 16.40
N ARG A 268 -1.46 22.65 17.67
CA ARG A 268 -1.68 21.83 18.89
C ARG A 268 -0.53 20.94 19.36
N GLU A 269 0.45 20.64 18.52
CA GLU A 269 1.68 19.93 18.89
C GLU A 269 2.83 20.43 18.01
N ASN A 270 4.06 20.44 18.51
CA ASN A 270 5.20 20.84 17.68
C ASN A 270 5.45 19.80 16.58
N ARG A 271 5.41 20.23 15.31
CA ARG A 271 5.69 19.37 14.15
C ARG A 271 6.82 19.92 13.30
N PHE A 272 7.58 18.99 12.74
CA PHE A 272 8.71 19.30 11.86
C PHE A 272 8.44 18.82 10.42
N LEU A 273 8.78 19.64 9.44
CA LEU A 273 8.77 19.32 8.01
C LEU A 273 10.18 19.51 7.44
N THR A 274 10.72 18.51 6.75
CA THR A 274 12.05 18.59 6.13
C THR A 274 11.93 18.34 4.63
N SER A 275 12.36 19.30 3.80
CA SER A 275 12.08 19.36 2.36
C SER A 275 13.13 20.21 1.62
N CYS A 276 13.25 20.03 0.31
CA CYS A 276 14.03 20.89 -0.60
C CYS A 276 13.31 22.20 -0.98
N ARG A 277 12.19 22.51 -0.32
CA ARG A 277 11.40 23.74 -0.48
C ARG A 277 11.46 24.61 0.77
N ARG A 278 11.40 25.92 0.57
CA ARG A 278 11.30 26.89 1.66
C ARG A 278 10.09 26.59 2.55
N CYS A 279 10.24 26.86 3.85
CA CYS A 279 9.19 26.64 4.83
C CYS A 279 7.92 27.45 4.49
N PRO A 280 6.74 26.81 4.42
CA PRO A 280 5.48 27.52 4.26
C PRO A 280 5.07 28.23 5.55
N GLU A 281 4.20 29.24 5.44
CA GLU A 281 3.71 30.02 6.60
C GLU A 281 2.82 29.19 7.56
N ARG A 282 2.26 28.07 7.08
CA ARG A 282 1.38 27.16 7.83
C ARG A 282 1.79 25.71 7.56
N TYR A 283 1.53 24.82 8.51
CA TYR A 283 1.81 23.40 8.36
C TYR A 283 0.92 22.76 7.27
N PRO A 284 1.48 22.07 6.26
CA PRO A 284 0.68 21.44 5.21
C PRO A 284 -0.17 20.26 5.75
N TRP A 285 -1.48 20.33 5.53
CA TRP A 285 -2.47 19.41 6.08
C TRP A 285 -3.51 18.97 5.03
N ILE A 286 -4.72 18.58 5.44
CA ILE A 286 -5.84 18.33 4.53
C ILE A 286 -6.18 19.61 3.75
N ARG A 287 -6.75 19.48 2.55
CA ARG A 287 -7.11 20.63 1.70
C ARG A 287 -8.21 21.49 2.36
N GLU A 288 -7.95 22.77 2.59
CA GLU A 288 -8.96 23.69 3.14
C GLU A 288 -10.06 23.96 2.09
N GLY A 289 -11.34 23.81 2.47
CA GLY A 289 -12.48 24.34 1.71
C GLY A 289 -13.52 23.33 1.21
N THR A 290 -13.20 22.04 1.11
CA THR A 290 -14.12 21.01 0.57
C THR A 290 -14.88 20.24 1.66
N GLY A 291 -14.99 20.77 2.88
CA GLY A 291 -15.71 20.10 3.97
C GLY A 291 -16.04 21.02 5.14
N LYS A 292 -16.98 20.62 6.01
CA LYS A 292 -17.42 21.41 7.17
C LYS A 292 -16.44 21.35 8.36
N GLU A 293 -15.18 21.70 8.15
CA GLU A 293 -14.25 22.03 9.23
C GLU A 293 -13.80 23.49 9.13
N SER A 294 -14.45 24.33 9.94
CA SER A 294 -13.81 25.56 10.42
C SER A 294 -12.63 25.20 11.32
N GLN A 295 -11.62 26.07 11.41
CA GLN A 295 -10.37 25.88 12.17
C GLN A 295 -10.58 25.85 13.71
N ARG A 296 -11.45 24.98 14.22
CA ARG A 296 -11.84 24.92 15.63
C ARG A 296 -12.49 23.59 16.04
N ASP A 297 -11.68 22.54 16.18
CA ASP A 297 -12.00 21.30 16.89
C ASP A 297 -12.36 21.60 18.37
N SER A 298 -13.57 22.06 18.60
CA SER A 298 -14.03 22.54 19.90
C SER A 298 -14.54 21.37 20.75
N ALA A 299 -13.87 21.10 21.87
CA ALA A 299 -14.32 20.21 22.95
C ALA A 299 -14.49 18.71 22.61
N ALA A 300 -13.38 17.99 22.59
CA ALA A 300 -13.31 16.63 23.12
C ALA A 300 -12.34 16.62 24.32
N GLY A 301 -12.72 15.97 25.42
CA GLY A 301 -11.92 15.95 26.66
C GLY A 301 -10.71 15.02 26.59
N PRO A 302 -9.81 15.06 27.59
CA PRO A 302 -8.59 14.25 27.59
C PRO A 302 -8.89 12.77 27.82
N ALA A 303 -9.01 12.00 26.73
CA ALA A 303 -8.78 10.57 26.78
C ALA A 303 -7.32 10.32 27.18
N THR A 304 -7.09 9.40 28.12
CA THR A 304 -5.75 9.13 28.68
C THR A 304 -4.83 8.54 27.61
N LEU A 305 -3.87 9.34 27.15
CA LEU A 305 -2.87 8.96 26.15
C LEU A 305 -1.89 7.90 26.68
N GLU A 306 -2.09 6.64 26.29
CA GLU A 306 -0.94 5.76 26.05
C GLU A 306 -0.16 6.34 24.86
N ARG A 307 1.08 6.77 25.13
CA ARG A 307 1.91 7.52 24.17
C ARG A 307 2.56 6.60 23.13
N VAL A 308 1.77 6.11 22.18
CA VAL A 308 2.31 5.50 20.95
C VAL A 308 2.82 6.61 20.02
N TYR A 309 4.05 7.07 20.28
CA TYR A 309 4.73 8.07 19.45
C TYR A 309 5.05 7.51 18.06
N TYR A 310 4.16 7.74 17.09
CA TYR A 310 4.46 7.56 15.66
C TYR A 310 5.39 8.67 15.12
N SER A 311 6.60 8.74 15.66
CA SER A 311 7.69 9.61 15.19
C SER A 311 8.31 9.07 13.89
N THR A 312 7.50 9.11 12.84
CA THR A 312 7.73 8.58 11.47
C THR A 312 8.77 9.39 10.68
N SER A 313 9.84 9.85 11.33
CA SER A 313 10.83 10.76 10.73
C SER A 313 12.30 10.40 10.99
N TYR A 314 12.60 9.48 11.92
CA TYR A 314 13.99 9.18 12.30
C TYR A 314 14.50 7.76 12.00
N LEU A 315 13.65 6.73 11.82
CA LEU A 315 14.12 5.34 11.63
C LEU A 315 13.94 4.72 10.22
N PHE A 316 13.06 5.29 9.39
CA PHE A 316 12.99 5.05 7.92
C PHE A 316 14.36 5.09 7.20
N ILE A 317 15.35 5.75 7.82
CA ILE A 317 16.71 5.96 7.34
C ILE A 317 17.49 4.65 7.23
N LEU A 318 17.27 3.65 8.10
CA LEU A 318 18.09 2.42 8.10
C LEU A 318 17.52 1.30 7.23
N CYS A 319 16.26 0.91 7.41
CA CYS A 319 15.70 -0.24 6.68
C CYS A 319 15.66 0.01 5.15
N SER A 320 15.14 1.17 4.74
CA SER A 320 15.03 1.56 3.33
C SER A 320 16.39 1.76 2.63
N VAL A 321 17.40 2.22 3.38
CA VAL A 321 18.77 2.33 2.87
C VAL A 321 19.44 0.96 2.81
N LEU A 322 19.17 0.04 3.73
CA LEU A 322 19.68 -1.33 3.65
C LEU A 322 19.09 -2.07 2.44
N ILE A 323 17.77 -1.98 2.23
CA ILE A 323 17.08 -2.57 1.06
C ILE A 323 17.65 -2.01 -0.25
N CYS A 324 17.94 -0.71 -0.32
CA CYS A 324 18.53 -0.10 -1.52
C CYS A 324 20.06 -0.29 -1.65
N LEU A 325 20.80 -0.50 -0.56
CA LEU A 325 22.21 -0.87 -0.59
C LEU A 325 22.36 -2.33 -1.05
N LEU A 326 21.48 -3.22 -0.59
CA LEU A 326 21.31 -4.55 -1.18
C LEU A 326 21.00 -4.39 -2.68
N ALA A 327 20.03 -3.57 -3.07
CA ALA A 327 19.70 -3.32 -4.48
C ALA A 327 20.87 -2.80 -5.35
N LEU A 328 21.83 -2.09 -4.75
CA LEU A 328 23.06 -1.60 -5.41
C LEU A 328 24.11 -2.71 -5.63
N PHE A 329 24.08 -3.80 -4.85
CA PHE A 329 24.92 -4.99 -5.05
C PHE A 329 24.17 -6.13 -5.78
N THR A 330 22.84 -6.23 -5.64
CA THR A 330 21.96 -7.25 -6.24
C THR A 330 20.71 -6.61 -6.87
N LYS A 331 20.56 -6.67 -8.19
CA LYS A 331 19.53 -5.90 -8.93
C LYS A 331 18.13 -6.53 -8.81
N ARG A 332 17.08 -5.74 -8.44
CA ARG A 332 15.58 -5.93 -8.56
C ARG A 332 14.78 -6.15 -7.24
N LEU A 333 13.54 -5.59 -7.10
CA LEU A 333 12.66 -5.52 -5.87
C LEU A 333 11.26 -4.89 -6.18
N ILE A 334 10.00 -5.28 -5.79
CA ILE A 334 9.31 -6.46 -5.15
C ILE A 334 7.81 -6.56 -5.65
N VAL A 335 7.16 -7.76 -5.77
CA VAL A 335 5.78 -8.13 -6.32
C VAL A 335 5.66 -8.58 -7.84
N LEU A 336 4.71 -9.46 -8.23
CA LEU A 336 4.93 -10.61 -9.17
C LEU A 336 3.95 -10.87 -10.36
N PHE A 337 4.39 -11.58 -11.43
CA PHE A 337 3.53 -12.27 -12.45
C PHE A 337 4.19 -13.41 -13.28
N ARG A 338 3.44 -14.49 -13.58
CA ARG A 338 3.47 -15.22 -14.89
C ARG A 338 2.28 -16.18 -15.06
N ASN A 339 1.59 -16.12 -16.20
CA ASN A 339 0.66 -17.17 -16.68
C ASN A 339 1.40 -18.18 -17.60
N LYS A 340 1.12 -19.49 -17.48
CA LYS A 340 1.65 -20.51 -18.40
C LYS A 340 0.88 -21.84 -18.45
N HIS A 341 -0.35 -21.88 -18.98
CA HIS A 341 -0.83 -23.09 -19.67
C HIS A 341 -1.82 -22.81 -20.81
N THR A 342 -1.30 -22.81 -22.04
CA THR A 342 -2.12 -22.97 -23.25
C THR A 342 -2.36 -24.46 -23.51
N SER A 343 -3.58 -24.94 -23.26
CA SER A 343 -4.07 -26.22 -23.77
C SER A 343 -5.14 -25.97 -24.84
N ARG A 344 -5.10 -26.75 -25.93
CA ARG A 344 -6.06 -26.60 -27.04
C ARG A 344 -7.38 -27.26 -26.66
N PHE A 345 -8.47 -26.51 -26.64
CA PHE A 345 -9.81 -27.08 -26.86
C PHE A 345 -10.22 -26.88 -28.32
N HIS A 346 -10.31 -27.98 -29.05
CA HIS A 346 -11.13 -28.07 -30.26
C HIS A 346 -12.53 -28.53 -29.83
N GLY A 347 -13.53 -27.67 -30.01
CA GLY A 347 -14.93 -27.98 -29.73
C GLY A 347 -15.83 -27.36 -30.79
N LYS A 348 -16.31 -28.17 -31.74
CA LYS A 348 -17.40 -27.80 -32.65
C LYS A 348 -18.73 -28.22 -32.02
N VAL A 349 -19.55 -27.25 -31.63
CA VAL A 349 -21.03 -27.34 -31.60
C VAL A 349 -21.50 -25.97 -32.10
N SER A 350 -21.87 -25.86 -33.38
CA SER A 350 -23.24 -25.98 -33.91
C SER A 350 -24.16 -24.88 -33.41
N MET A 351 -24.76 -24.17 -34.37
CA MET A 351 -26.00 -23.45 -34.16
C MET A 351 -27.14 -24.47 -34.01
N ASP A 352 -28.08 -24.18 -33.11
CA ASP A 352 -29.52 -24.01 -33.37
C ASP A 352 -30.14 -23.26 -32.17
#